data_AF-A0A7T9Z6A5-F1
#
_entry.id   AF-A0A7T9Z6A5-F1
#
_cell.length_a   1.000
_cell.length_b   1.000
_cell.length_c   1.000
_cell.angle_alpha   90.00
_cell.angle_beta   90.00
_cell.angle_gamma   90.00
#
_symmetry.space_group_name_H-M   'P 1'
#
loop_
_entity.id
_entity.type
_entity.pdbx_description
1 polymer ?
#
loop_
_entity_poly.entity_id
_entity_poly.type
_entity_poly.pdbx_seq_one_letter_code
_entity_poly.pdbx_strand_id
1 'polypeptide(L)'
;MTKKILFILCGGTLVLSACSTTKTPTPQKIGMPNPASQYCIDQGGKLEMKKNANGDTYANCILPDGRVIEEWQLFRQDHPQK
;
A
#
# COMPACT_ATOMS: atom_id res chain seq x y z
N MET A 1 39.60 19.62 -58.01
CA MET A 1 38.30 19.96 -58.60
C MET A 1 37.36 20.42 -57.50
N THR A 2 37.01 21.69 -57.55
CA THR A 2 36.21 22.45 -56.58
C THR A 2 34.73 22.15 -56.75
N LYS A 3 33.99 21.99 -55.64
CA LYS A 3 32.63 22.53 -55.55
C LYS A 3 32.26 22.81 -54.09
N LYS A 4 32.36 24.09 -53.73
CA LYS A 4 31.68 24.67 -52.57
C LYS A 4 30.18 24.63 -52.88
N ILE A 5 29.38 24.04 -52.00
CA ILE A 5 27.94 24.27 -51.95
C ILE A 5 27.62 24.72 -50.54
N LEU A 6 27.45 26.04 -50.43
CA LEU A 6 26.82 26.72 -49.31
C LEU A 6 25.31 26.63 -49.55
N PHE A 7 24.57 25.94 -48.67
CA PHE A 7 23.13 26.12 -48.54
C PHE A 7 22.78 26.28 -47.06
N ILE A 8 22.37 27.51 -46.76
CA ILE A 8 21.70 27.95 -45.55
C ILE A 8 20.40 27.13 -45.42
N LEU A 9 20.21 26.45 -44.28
CA LEU A 9 18.90 25.93 -43.88
C LEU A 9 18.49 26.57 -42.55
N CYS A 10 17.49 27.44 -42.64
CA CYS A 10 16.60 27.76 -41.54
C CYS A 10 15.95 26.46 -41.04
N GLY A 11 15.93 26.25 -39.73
CA GLY A 11 15.19 25.14 -39.13
C GLY A 11 15.21 25.31 -37.61
N GLY A 12 14.24 26.07 -37.11
CA GLY A 12 14.13 26.43 -35.69
C GLY A 12 14.14 25.22 -34.77
N THR A 13 14.86 25.34 -33.66
CA THR A 13 14.86 24.37 -32.58
C THR A 13 13.47 24.32 -31.94
N LEU A 14 12.67 23.32 -32.31
CA LEU A 14 11.47 22.94 -31.59
C LEU A 14 11.86 22.39 -30.21
N VAL A 15 11.87 23.25 -29.20
CA VAL A 15 11.97 22.84 -27.80
C VAL A 15 10.62 22.26 -27.42
N LEU A 16 10.49 20.92 -27.42
CA LEU A 16 9.33 20.26 -26.82
C LEU A 16 9.41 20.47 -25.29
N SER A 17 8.60 21.40 -24.78
CA SER A 17 8.37 21.55 -23.35
C SER A 17 7.48 20.40 -22.87
N ALA A 18 8.07 19.39 -22.25
CA ALA A 18 7.34 18.29 -21.64
C ALA A 18 6.70 18.79 -20.34
N CYS A 19 5.38 18.97 -20.34
CA CYS A 19 4.61 19.27 -19.14
C CYS A 19 4.59 18.01 -18.26
N SER A 20 5.48 17.94 -17.26
CA SER A 20 5.41 16.91 -16.22
C SER A 20 4.21 17.20 -15.33
N THR A 21 3.11 16.47 -15.54
CA THR A 21 2.01 16.40 -14.58
C THR A 21 2.53 15.73 -13.32
N THR A 22 2.86 16.52 -12.32
CA THR A 22 3.10 16.04 -10.96
C THR A 22 1.78 15.47 -10.44
N LYS A 23 1.62 14.14 -10.49
CA LYS A 23 0.54 13.45 -9.78
C LYS A 23 0.76 13.70 -8.29
N THR A 24 0.06 14.68 -7.73
CA THR A 24 -0.07 14.80 -6.28
C THR A 24 -0.63 13.48 -5.77
N PRO A 25 0.04 12.77 -4.85
CA PRO A 25 -0.54 11.57 -4.25
C PRO A 25 -1.86 12.00 -3.60
N THR A 26 -2.98 11.53 -4.13
CA THR A 26 -4.25 11.65 -3.45
C THR A 26 -4.11 10.97 -2.09
N PRO A 27 -4.56 11.61 -0.98
CA PRO A 27 -4.57 10.95 0.31
C PRO A 27 -5.29 9.62 0.16
N GLN A 28 -4.58 8.52 0.38
CA GLN A 28 -5.19 7.20 0.36
C GLN A 28 -6.25 7.21 1.47
N LYS A 29 -7.51 7.01 1.10
CA LYS A 29 -8.57 6.79 2.09
C LYS A 29 -8.18 5.53 2.85
N ILE A 30 -7.68 5.69 4.08
CA ILE A 30 -7.47 4.59 5.00
C ILE A 30 -8.85 3.94 5.17
N GLY A 31 -8.97 2.67 4.79
CA GLY A 31 -10.23 1.93 4.88
C GLY A 31 -10.73 1.84 6.32
N MET A 32 -11.96 1.35 6.50
CA MET A 32 -12.47 1.00 7.82
C MET A 32 -11.48 0.05 8.53
N PRO A 33 -11.19 0.23 9.84
CA PRO A 33 -10.37 -0.71 10.58
C PRO A 33 -10.92 -2.13 10.49
N ASN A 34 -10.02 -3.12 10.43
CA ASN A 34 -10.41 -4.51 10.55
C ASN A 34 -11.01 -4.74 11.95
N PRO A 35 -12.28 -5.20 12.07
CA PRO A 35 -12.93 -5.35 13.36
C PRO A 35 -12.22 -6.37 14.27
N ALA A 36 -11.63 -7.42 13.73
CA ALA A 36 -10.85 -8.38 14.52
C ALA A 36 -9.56 -7.76 15.05
N SER A 37 -8.88 -6.97 14.21
CA SER A 37 -7.69 -6.21 14.62
C SER A 37 -8.00 -5.19 15.71
N GLN A 38 -9.09 -4.43 15.55
CA GLN A 38 -9.56 -3.48 16.56
C GLN A 38 -9.90 -4.21 17.87
N TYR A 39 -10.61 -5.33 17.79
CA TYR A 39 -10.98 -6.11 18.96
C TYR A 39 -9.76 -6.61 19.74
N CYS A 40 -8.71 -7.09 19.05
CA CYS A 40 -7.46 -7.45 19.70
C CYS A 40 -6.87 -6.29 20.52
N ILE A 41 -6.85 -5.09 19.95
CA ILE A 41 -6.34 -3.88 20.62
C ILE A 41 -7.23 -3.51 21.81
N ASP A 42 -8.54 -3.63 21.67
CA ASP A 42 -9.52 -3.34 22.73
C ASP A 42 -9.37 -4.32 23.92
N GLN A 43 -8.95 -5.57 23.67
CA GLN A 43 -8.58 -6.55 24.71
C GLN A 43 -7.20 -6.27 25.35
N GLY A 44 -6.54 -5.16 24.99
CA GLY A 44 -5.19 -4.82 25.43
C GLY A 44 -4.09 -5.66 24.77
N GLY A 45 -4.43 -6.39 23.70
CA GLY A 45 -3.50 -7.23 22.96
C GLY A 45 -2.66 -6.46 21.94
N LYS A 46 -1.70 -7.18 21.35
CA LYS A 46 -0.85 -6.69 20.26
C LYS A 46 -1.01 -7.57 19.03
N LEU A 47 -1.14 -6.94 17.87
CA LEU A 47 -1.22 -7.65 16.59
C LEU A 47 0.17 -8.05 16.11
N GLU A 48 0.31 -9.31 15.70
CA GLU A 48 1.48 -9.86 15.06
C GLU A 48 1.11 -10.41 13.69
N MET A 49 1.58 -9.75 12.63
CA MET A 49 1.35 -10.21 11.26
C MET A 49 2.14 -11.48 10.98
N LYS A 50 1.46 -12.49 10.45
CA LYS A 50 2.01 -13.78 10.02
C LYS A 50 1.67 -14.03 8.56
N LYS A 51 2.49 -14.87 7.92
CA LYS A 51 2.19 -15.45 6.62
C LYS A 51 2.05 -16.95 6.75
N ASN A 52 1.05 -17.54 6.12
CA ASN A 52 0.92 -18.99 6.01
C ASN A 52 1.81 -19.53 4.87
N ALA A 53 1.86 -20.85 4.70
CA ALA A 53 2.64 -21.50 3.64
C ALA A 53 2.16 -21.15 2.22
N ASN A 54 0.91 -20.71 2.07
CA ASN A 54 0.33 -20.28 0.80
C ASN A 54 0.65 -18.81 0.48
N GLY A 55 1.28 -18.08 1.41
CA GLY A 55 1.60 -16.66 1.28
C GLY A 55 0.50 -15.71 1.77
N ASP A 56 -0.64 -16.22 2.23
CA ASP A 56 -1.70 -15.39 2.81
C ASP A 56 -1.23 -14.78 4.12
N THR A 57 -1.56 -13.51 4.32
CA THR A 57 -1.24 -12.78 5.54
C THR A 57 -2.43 -12.76 6.48
N TYR A 58 -2.20 -13.07 7.75
CA TYR A 58 -3.18 -13.02 8.84
C TYR A 58 -2.51 -12.40 10.08
N ALA A 59 -3.28 -12.02 11.09
CA ALA A 59 -2.72 -11.50 12.34
C ALA A 59 -3.05 -12.42 13.51
N ASN A 60 -2.05 -12.65 14.37
CA ASN A 60 -2.28 -13.16 15.71
C ASN A 60 -2.48 -12.00 16.68
N CYS A 61 -3.33 -12.20 17.67
CA CYS A 61 -3.44 -11.36 18.86
C CYS A 61 -2.62 -11.96 20.01
N ILE A 62 -1.65 -11.21 20.50
CA ILE A 62 -0.87 -11.52 21.70
C ILE A 62 -1.56 -10.79 22.87
N LEU A 63 -2.25 -11.54 23.73
CA LEU A 63 -3.02 -11.00 24.85
C LEU A 63 -2.13 -10.71 26.08
N PRO A 64 -2.58 -9.85 27.02
CA PRO A 64 -1.81 -9.51 28.23
C PRO A 64 -1.48 -10.70 29.14
N ASP A 65 -2.28 -11.76 29.09
CA ASP A 65 -2.07 -13.01 29.82
C ASP A 65 -1.06 -13.95 29.14
N GLY A 66 -0.48 -13.54 28.02
CA GLY A 66 0.50 -14.31 27.25
C GLY A 66 -0.12 -15.27 26.23
N ARG A 67 -1.45 -15.38 26.15
CA ARG A 67 -2.09 -16.18 25.10
C ARG A 67 -1.84 -15.58 23.73
N VAL A 68 -1.64 -16.46 22.75
CA VAL A 68 -1.57 -16.12 21.34
C VAL A 68 -2.71 -16.82 20.62
N ILE A 69 -3.56 -16.05 19.95
CA ILE A 69 -4.75 -16.54 19.24
C ILE A 69 -4.92 -15.76 17.94
N GLU A 70 -5.36 -16.40 16.87
CA GLU A 70 -5.64 -15.71 15.60
C GLU A 70 -6.74 -14.64 15.79
N GLU A 71 -6.60 -13.46 15.18
CA GLU A 71 -7.46 -12.31 15.48
C GLU A 71 -8.95 -12.58 15.20
N TRP A 72 -9.27 -13.27 14.10
CA TRP A 72 -10.65 -13.59 13.76
C TRP A 72 -11.22 -14.70 14.62
N GLN A 73 -10.40 -15.64 15.05
CA GLN A 73 -10.78 -16.64 16.04
C GLN A 73 -11.17 -15.96 17.36
N LEU A 74 -10.35 -15.05 17.87
CA LEU A 74 -10.68 -14.26 19.07
C LEU A 74 -11.99 -13.49 18.88
N PHE A 75 -12.12 -12.75 17.78
CA PHE A 75 -13.31 -11.96 17.50
C PHE A 75 -14.60 -12.79 17.48
N ARG A 76 -14.57 -13.96 16.81
CA ARG A 76 -15.74 -14.85 16.69
C ARG A 76 -16.13 -15.56 17.98
N GLN A 77 -15.23 -15.68 18.96
CA GLN A 77 -15.59 -16.23 20.28
C GLN A 77 -16.62 -15.35 20.98
N ASP A 78 -16.50 -14.04 20.82
CA ASP A 78 -17.38 -13.05 21.46
C ASP A 78 -18.44 -12.47 20.51
N HIS A 79 -18.29 -12.71 19.20
CA HIS A 79 -19.22 -12.31 18.14
C HIS A 79 -19.64 -13.50 17.26
N PRO A 80 -20.37 -14.49 17.81
CA PRO A 80 -20.82 -15.64 17.04
C PRO A 80 -21.74 -15.20 15.89
N GLN A 81 -21.47 -15.70 14.69
CA GLN A 81 -22.35 -15.46 13.55
C GLN A 81 -23.63 -16.29 13.73
N LYS A 82 -24.77 -15.61 13.71
CA LYS A 82 -26.09 -16.25 13.79
C LYS A 82 -26.49 -16.87 12.45
#